data_AF-A0A537FHX3-F1
#
_entry.id   AF-A0A537FHX3-F1
#
_cell.length_a   1.000
_cell.length_b   1.000
_cell.length_c   1.000
_cell.angle_alpha   90.00
_cell.angle_beta   90.00
_cell.angle_gamma   90.00
#
_symmetry.space_group_name_H-M   'P 1'
#
loop_
_entity.id
_entity.type
_entity.pdbx_description
1 polymer ?
#
loop_
_entity_poly.entity_id
_entity_poly.type
_entity_poly.pdbx_seq_one_letter_code
_entity_poly.pdbx_strand_id
1 'polypeptide(L)'
;MASLIAFVSIFVESPYMDDVVQALSRLDKVVDLYEVTGEFDIVTVVSASDIEEFRDVLKNKIMKVKGVKSTVSSIVLKTHKGSGSNGDILNATSAVAASFSHRK
;
A
#
# COMPACT_ATOMS: atom_id res chain seq x y z
N MET A 1 9.90 -7.41 19.05
CA MET A 1 9.81 -8.51 18.06
C MET A 1 10.01 -7.89 16.70
N ALA A 2 10.89 -8.43 15.86
CA ALA A 2 11.12 -7.91 14.52
C ALA A 2 9.98 -8.37 13.60
N SER A 3 9.23 -7.43 13.03
CA SER A 3 8.20 -7.71 12.03
C SER A 3 8.81 -7.53 10.63
N LEU A 4 8.48 -8.43 9.71
CA LEU A 4 8.78 -8.28 8.29
C LEU A 4 7.93 -7.13 7.73
N ILE A 5 8.58 -6.23 7.00
CA ILE A 5 7.91 -5.13 6.28
C ILE A 5 8.09 -5.38 4.79
N ALA A 6 7.03 -5.18 4.03
CA ALA A 6 7.07 -5.26 2.57
C ALA A 6 6.28 -4.12 1.94
N PHE A 7 6.80 -3.61 0.83
CA PHE A 7 6.02 -2.77 -0.07
C PHE A 7 5.29 -3.67 -1.07
N VAL A 8 4.02 -3.39 -1.31
CA VAL A 8 3.23 -4.05 -2.35
C VAL A 8 2.66 -2.98 -3.25
N SER A 9 3.14 -2.96 -4.49
CA SER A 9 2.59 -2.14 -5.56
C SER A 9 1.52 -2.94 -6.30
N ILE A 10 0.37 -2.33 -6.54
CA ILE A 10 -0.84 -3.01 -7.00
C ILE A 10 -1.36 -2.30 -8.25
N PHE A 11 -1.64 -3.09 -9.28
CA PHE A 11 -2.39 -2.65 -10.45
C PHE A 11 -3.87 -2.96 -10.23
N VAL A 12 -4.70 -1.96 -10.45
CA VAL A 12 -6.14 -2.02 -10.22
C VAL A 12 -6.89 -1.79 -11.53
N GLU A 13 -7.95 -2.54 -11.71
CA GLU A 13 -8.93 -2.27 -12.74
C GLU A 13 -9.68 -0.99 -12.42
N SER A 14 -9.61 0.00 -13.33
CA SER A 14 -10.27 1.31 -13.19
C SER A 14 -11.69 1.28 -12.59
N PRO A 15 -12.64 0.39 -12.97
CA PRO A 15 -13.97 0.39 -12.38
C PRO A 15 -14.04 -0.08 -10.91
N TYR A 16 -12.97 -0.65 -10.37
CA TYR A 16 -12.92 -1.25 -9.03
C TYR A 16 -12.01 -0.49 -8.06
N MET A 17 -11.51 0.71 -8.41
CA MET A 17 -10.57 1.46 -7.57
C MET A 17 -11.07 1.63 -6.13
N ASP A 18 -12.26 2.22 -5.97
CA ASP A 18 -12.83 2.51 -4.65
C ASP A 18 -13.08 1.23 -3.85
N ASP A 19 -13.57 0.18 -4.51
CA ASP A 19 -13.81 -1.14 -3.90
C ASP A 19 -12.50 -1.76 -3.39
N VAL A 20 -11.43 -1.66 -4.19
CA VAL A 20 -10.10 -2.19 -3.82
C VAL A 20 -9.53 -1.42 -2.64
N VAL A 21 -9.57 -0.09 -2.66
CA VAL A 21 -9.10 0.76 -1.55
C VAL A 21 -9.88 0.43 -0.28
N GLN A 22 -11.20 0.30 -0.37
CA GLN A 22 -12.04 -0.04 0.77
C GLN A 22 -11.76 -1.45 1.31
N ALA A 23 -11.49 -2.43 0.45
CA ALA A 23 -11.14 -3.78 0.88
C ALA A 23 -9.77 -3.83 1.55
N LEU A 24 -8.75 -3.16 0.98
CA LEU A 24 -7.39 -3.15 1.50
C LEU A 24 -7.26 -2.38 2.81
N SER A 25 -7.98 -1.27 2.97
CA SER A 25 -7.97 -0.47 4.22
C SER A 25 -8.57 -1.20 5.43
N ARG A 26 -9.31 -2.29 5.21
CA ARG A 26 -9.86 -3.15 6.28
C ARG A 26 -8.90 -4.27 6.71
N LEU A 27 -7.76 -4.42 6.04
CA LEU A 27 -6.79 -5.47 6.38
C LEU A 27 -5.83 -4.95 7.46
N ASP A 28 -5.86 -5.55 8.66
CA ASP A 28 -5.00 -5.15 9.79
C ASP A 28 -3.49 -5.17 9.48
N LYS A 29 -3.10 -5.95 8.47
CA LYS A 29 -1.69 -6.11 8.04
C LYS A 29 -1.24 -5.01 7.08
N VAL A 30 -2.18 -4.24 6.51
CA VAL A 30 -1.90 -3.05 5.71
C VAL A 30 -1.70 -1.88 6.67
N VAL A 31 -0.44 -1.45 6.81
CA VAL A 31 -0.06 -0.35 7.71
C VAL A 31 -0.32 1.00 7.04
N ASP A 32 0.03 1.08 5.76
CA ASP A 32 -0.16 2.27 4.96
C ASP A 32 -0.74 1.90 3.60
N LEU A 33 -1.61 2.74 3.08
CA LEU A 33 -2.25 2.56 1.78
C LEU A 33 -2.25 3.89 1.05
N TYR A 34 -1.60 3.93 -0.12
CA TYR A 34 -1.45 5.13 -0.93
C TYR A 34 -1.98 4.87 -2.33
N GLU A 35 -2.87 5.74 -2.79
CA GLU A 35 -3.13 5.90 -4.21
C GLU A 35 -2.03 6.78 -4.79
N VAL A 36 -1.42 6.35 -5.89
CA VAL A 36 -0.25 7.02 -6.46
C VAL A 36 -0.42 7.25 -7.95
N THR A 37 0.18 8.32 -8.45
CA THR A 37 0.39 8.50 -9.89
C THR A 37 1.69 7.78 -10.27
N GLY A 38 1.65 6.86 -11.24
CA GLY A 38 2.85 6.17 -11.68
C GLY A 38 2.55 4.92 -12.51
N GLU A 39 3.48 3.96 -12.47
CA GLU A 39 3.28 2.65 -13.11
C GLU A 39 2.17 1.85 -12.43
N PHE A 40 2.01 2.01 -11.11
CA PHE A 40 1.02 1.33 -10.30
C PHE A 40 -0.05 2.30 -9.84
N ASP A 41 -1.22 1.78 -9.53
CA ASP A 41 -2.35 2.58 -9.04
C ASP A 41 -2.30 2.76 -7.52
N ILE A 42 -1.88 1.70 -6.81
CA ILE A 42 -1.81 1.67 -5.35
C ILE A 42 -0.44 1.18 -4.90
N VAL A 43 0.12 1.81 -3.88
CA VAL A 43 1.29 1.32 -3.13
C VAL A 43 0.91 1.19 -1.68
N THR A 44 1.11 -0.01 -1.10
CA THR A 44 0.81 -0.29 0.30
C THR A 44 2.03 -0.80 1.04
N VAL A 45 2.12 -0.47 2.33
CA VAL A 45 3.09 -1.04 3.27
C VAL A 45 2.38 -2.14 4.05
N VAL A 46 2.92 -3.35 3.99
CA VAL A 46 2.41 -4.52 4.71
C VAL A 46 3.38 -4.88 5.82
N SER A 47 2.85 -5.09 7.04
CA SER A 47 3.59 -5.61 8.18
C SER A 47 3.13 -7.03 8.50
N ALA A 48 4.08 -7.95 8.57
CA ALA A 48 3.84 -9.35 8.87
C ALA A 48 4.86 -9.83 9.92
N SER A 49 4.55 -10.93 10.58
CA SER A 49 5.39 -11.54 11.61
C SER A 49 6.58 -12.26 10.96
N ASP A 50 6.33 -12.89 9.81
CA ASP A 50 7.32 -13.63 9.02
C ASP A 50 6.93 -13.68 7.53
N ILE A 51 7.75 -14.38 6.73
CA ILE A 51 7.55 -14.51 5.29
C ILE A 51 6.32 -15.35 4.92
N GLU A 52 5.93 -16.31 5.75
CA GLU A 52 4.75 -17.15 5.47
C GLU A 52 3.46 -16.36 5.71
N GLU A 53 3.39 -15.57 6.79
CA GLU A 53 2.28 -14.65 7.03
C GLU A 53 2.19 -13.60 5.91
N PHE A 54 3.33 -13.04 5.47
CA PHE A 54 3.32 -12.11 4.33
C PHE A 54 2.79 -12.78 3.06
N ARG A 55 3.23 -14.01 2.78
CA ARG A 55 2.77 -14.78 1.61
C ARG A 55 1.27 -15.07 1.68
N ASP A 56 0.74 -15.36 2.86
CA ASP A 56 -0.69 -15.54 3.09
C ASP A 56 -1.46 -14.23 2.84
N VAL A 57 -1.01 -13.12 3.42
CA VAL A 57 -1.62 -11.80 3.21
C VAL A 57 -1.64 -11.44 1.73
N LEU A 58 -0.51 -11.58 1.04
CA LEU A 58 -0.42 -11.26 -0.38
C LEU A 58 -1.36 -12.14 -1.22
N LYS A 59 -1.25 -13.47 -1.08
CA LYS A 59 -1.96 -14.41 -1.97
C LYS A 59 -3.43 -14.57 -1.62
N ASN A 60 -3.76 -14.64 -0.33
CA ASN A 60 -5.11 -14.98 0.14
C ASN A 60 -5.93 -13.77 0.55
N LYS A 61 -5.33 -12.59 0.74
CA LYS A 61 -6.05 -11.35 1.02
C LYS A 61 -5.96 -10.39 -0.17
N ILE A 62 -4.78 -9.84 -0.45
CA ILE A 62 -4.60 -8.77 -1.45
C ILE A 62 -4.96 -9.23 -2.85
N MET A 63 -4.36 -10.31 -3.35
CA MET A 63 -4.60 -10.80 -4.72
C MET A 63 -6.01 -11.39 -4.93
N LYS A 64 -6.79 -11.61 -3.86
CA LYS A 64 -8.19 -12.07 -3.97
C LYS A 64 -9.18 -10.91 -4.01
N VAL A 65 -8.74 -9.69 -3.76
CA VAL A 65 -9.62 -8.51 -3.88
C VAL A 65 -10.03 -8.36 -5.35
N LYS A 66 -11.34 -8.28 -5.58
CA LYS A 66 -11.89 -8.08 -6.92
C LYS A 66 -11.37 -6.75 -7.49
N GLY A 67 -10.86 -6.78 -8.72
CA GLY A 67 -10.26 -5.61 -9.37
C GLY A 67 -8.75 -5.50 -9.22
N VAL A 68 -8.10 -6.33 -8.40
CA VAL A 68 -6.63 -6.44 -8.40
C VAL A 68 -6.19 -7.27 -9.60
N LYS A 69 -5.45 -6.64 -10.53
CA LYS A 69 -4.91 -7.29 -11.73
C LYS A 69 -3.61 -8.03 -11.44
N SER A 70 -2.69 -7.35 -10.76
CA SER A 70 -1.36 -7.86 -10.48
C SER A 70 -0.73 -7.08 -9.34
N THR A 71 0.31 -7.66 -8.76
CA THR A 71 1.05 -7.07 -7.64
C THR A 71 2.54 -7.27 -7.84
N VAL A 72 3.34 -6.28 -7.45
CA VAL A 72 4.79 -6.37 -7.33
C VAL A 72 5.15 -6.13 -5.87
N SER A 73 5.87 -7.06 -5.25
CA SER A 73 6.23 -6.98 -3.83
C SER A 73 7.73 -6.85 -3.62
N SER A 74 8.12 -5.99 -2.67
CA SER A 74 9.51 -5.76 -2.26
C SER A 74 9.64 -5.89 -0.74
N ILE A 75 10.33 -6.92 -0.26
CA ILE A 75 10.58 -7.13 1.17
C ILE A 75 11.71 -6.21 1.64
N VAL A 76 11.51 -5.53 2.76
CA VAL A 76 12.51 -4.66 3.37
C VAL A 76 13.57 -5.50 4.07
N LEU A 77 14.80 -5.45 3.56
CA LEU A 77 15.94 -6.14 4.17
C LEU A 77 16.55 -5.38 5.34
N LYS A 78 16.55 -4.05 5.26
CA LYS A 78 17.10 -3.17 6.30
C LYS A 78 16.46 -1.79 6.24
N THR A 79 15.98 -1.32 7.39
CA THR A 79 15.46 0.04 7.56
C THR A 79 16.59 0.94 8.06
N HIS A 80 17.00 1.91 7.26
CA HIS A 80 17.96 2.94 7.68
C HIS A 80 17.29 4.09 8.43
N LYS A 81 16.06 4.42 8.03
CA LYS A 81 15.17 5.40 8.66
C LYS A 81 13.75 4.98 8.31
N GLY A 82 12.88 4.87 9.30
CA GLY A 82 11.47 4.51 9.13
C GLY A 82 10.60 5.43 9.95
N SER A 83 9.39 5.70 9.47
CA SER A 83 8.37 6.48 10.18
C SER A 83 7.79 5.63 11.33
N GLY A 84 8.61 5.34 12.34
CA GLY A 84 8.11 4.81 13.60
C GLY A 84 7.42 5.95 14.32
N SER A 85 6.08 5.95 14.33
CA SER A 85 5.18 6.89 15.01
C SER A 85 5.24 8.35 14.51
N ASN A 86 4.09 8.83 14.00
CA ASN A 86 3.78 10.21 13.58
C ASN A 86 4.29 10.67 12.20
N GLY A 87 3.46 10.44 11.17
CA GLY A 87 2.89 11.56 10.39
C GLY A 87 3.75 12.33 9.39
N ASP A 88 5.04 12.06 9.22
CA ASP A 88 5.89 12.98 8.44
C ASP A 88 5.82 12.81 6.91
N ILE A 89 5.16 11.75 6.39
CA ILE A 89 4.89 11.59 4.94
C ILE A 89 3.58 12.27 4.49
N LEU A 90 2.65 12.55 5.41
CA LEU A 90 1.38 13.25 5.08
C LEU A 90 1.60 14.73 4.74
N ASN A 91 2.70 15.33 5.17
CA ASN A 91 3.00 16.74 4.87
C ASN A 91 3.50 16.95 3.43
N ALA A 92 3.98 15.90 2.76
CA ALA A 92 4.33 15.97 1.33
C ALA A 92 3.09 15.77 0.44
N THR A 93 2.15 14.91 0.85
CA THR A 93 0.94 14.59 0.06
C THR A 93 -0.05 15.75 0.02
N SER A 94 -0.17 16.53 1.11
CA SER A 94 -1.03 17.72 1.15
C SER A 94 -0.60 18.80 0.14
N ALA A 95 0.70 18.96 -0.09
CA ALA A 95 1.24 19.88 -1.09
C ALA A 95 0.95 19.44 -2.53
N VAL A 96 0.99 18.12 -2.79
CA VAL A 96 0.69 17.57 -4.12
C VAL A 96 -0.82 17.62 -4.41
N ALA A 97 -1.67 17.20 -3.46
CA ALA A 97 -3.13 17.24 -3.61
C ALA A 97 -3.67 18.66 -3.82
N ALA A 98 -3.11 19.66 -3.12
CA ALA A 98 -3.49 21.07 -3.29
C ALA A 98 -3.11 21.63 -4.68
N SER A 99 -2.08 21.08 -5.32
CA SER A 99 -1.60 21.52 -6.64
C SER A 99 -2.47 21.03 -7.81
N PHE A 100 -3.28 19.98 -7.61
CA PHE A 100 -4.17 19.43 -8.63
C PHE A 100 -5.60 20.00 -8.60
N SER A 101 -6.06 20.54 -7.46
CA SER A 101 -7.40 21.14 -7.34
C SER A 101 -7.57 22.48 -8.10
N HIS A 102 -6.49 23.10 -8.59
CA HIS A 102 -6.53 24.43 -9.21
C HIS A 102 -6.45 24.45 -10.75
N ARG A 103 -6.42 23.30 -11.42
CA ARG A 103 -6.60 23.25 -12.88
C ARG A 103 -7.99 22.71 -13.21
N LYS A 104 -8.99 23.59 -13.10
CA LYS A 104 -10.22 23.49 -13.87
C LYS A 104 -10.01 24.16 -15.23
#